data_AF-A0A9D7NH05-F1
#
_entry.id   AF-A0A9D7NH05-F1
#
_cell.length_a   1.000
_cell.length_b   1.000
_cell.length_c   1.000
_cell.angle_alpha   90.00
_cell.angle_beta   90.00
_cell.angle_gamma   90.00
#
_symmetry.space_group_name_H-M   'P 1'
#
loop_
_entity.id
_entity.type
_entity.pdbx_description
1 polymer ?
#
loop_
_entity_poly.entity_id
_entity_poly.type
_entity_poly.pdbx_seq_one_letter_code
_entity_poly.pdbx_strand_id
1 'polypeptide(L)'
;MKTLTLLLLGMGLARCMFAQNDAPNVAKATEFAIPVSPAFDLLAVNPSQILRPNNIREFKVDWSFRSWRLKPNLAIQAQPIWEIFYNRADLQAYQRTSSFLKTLSTLDFSAGTIEDDSQNRRVALAAKINLYRERDPLSDIELFSVDTTFNRLQSSRLAMMVDLQLISNRNNISMREKLRCEQQLDSIQQEYNNLDKLQKDNIQNLVVRYLRSNWNASHVDVAFGKIFAYANPQIDSLELRGQATAFWVSASKGLGRKVLITGLFKYIMQEKRGDLNFTNASGNIFSMGLGFRYGSPKFNFFTDFLYSQGNAQFVMADPGLNLTQLSAYSITYGGDWRLSRNVMLSYGVRTDYTEKLQFKNIIPVANLACMMR
;
A
#
# COMPACT_ATOMS: atom_id res chain seq x y z
N MET A 1 -16.97 41.27 -25.07
CA MET A 1 -17.51 41.27 -23.69
C MET A 1 -18.74 40.37 -23.48
N LYS A 2 -19.08 39.44 -24.40
CA LYS A 2 -20.20 38.47 -24.21
C LYS A 2 -19.76 37.01 -24.07
N THR A 3 -18.45 36.72 -24.19
CA THR A 3 -17.87 35.38 -24.06
C THR A 3 -17.26 35.11 -22.68
N LEU A 4 -16.98 36.14 -21.87
CA LEU A 4 -16.42 35.98 -20.53
C LEU A 4 -17.49 35.64 -19.47
N THR A 5 -18.76 35.97 -19.75
CA THR A 5 -19.89 35.76 -18.83
C THR A 5 -20.41 34.32 -18.84
N LEU A 6 -20.14 33.55 -19.90
CA LEU A 6 -20.53 32.14 -19.98
C LEU A 6 -19.58 31.21 -19.21
N LEU A 7 -18.29 31.59 -19.10
CA LEU A 7 -17.29 30.80 -18.38
C LEU A 7 -17.44 30.91 -16.85
N LEU A 8 -17.93 32.07 -16.37
CA LEU A 8 -18.22 32.31 -14.96
C LEU A 8 -19.55 31.69 -14.49
N LEU A 9 -20.51 31.46 -15.41
CA LEU A 9 -21.73 30.69 -15.09
C LEU A 9 -21.46 29.16 -15.05
N GLY A 10 -20.46 28.68 -15.79
CA GLY A 10 -20.05 27.27 -15.77
C GLY A 10 -19.33 26.84 -14.48
N MET A 11 -18.70 27.78 -13.76
CA MET A 11 -18.05 27.51 -12.46
C MET A 11 -18.97 27.73 -11.24
N GLY A 12 -20.14 28.35 -11.43
CA GLY A 12 -21.10 28.63 -10.35
C GLY A 12 -21.99 27.45 -9.96
N LEU A 13 -22.13 26.43 -10.81
CA LEU A 13 -22.97 25.25 -10.56
C LEU A 13 -22.21 24.06 -9.95
N ALA A 14 -20.90 24.17 -9.75
CA ALA A 14 -20.08 23.13 -9.09
C ALA A 14 -20.01 23.27 -7.56
N ARG A 15 -20.83 24.14 -6.95
CA ARG A 15 -20.86 24.37 -5.49
C ARG A 15 -22.07 23.80 -4.76
N CYS A 16 -22.90 23.02 -5.42
CA CYS A 16 -23.86 22.17 -4.73
C CYS A 16 -23.21 20.81 -4.48
N MET A 17 -23.21 20.37 -3.22
CA MET A 17 -22.59 19.15 -2.67
C MET A 17 -21.15 19.31 -2.17
N PHE A 18 -20.97 20.11 -1.12
CA PHE A 18 -20.06 19.66 -0.06
C PHE A 18 -20.73 18.46 0.64
N ALA A 19 -20.64 17.29 0.02
CA ALA A 19 -20.72 16.05 0.78
C ALA A 19 -19.51 16.03 1.72
N GLN A 20 -19.69 15.67 2.99
CA GLN A 20 -18.58 15.31 3.85
C GLN A 20 -17.79 14.20 3.15
N ASN A 21 -16.56 14.51 2.73
CA ASN A 21 -15.69 13.56 2.07
C ASN A 21 -15.12 12.60 3.13
N ASP A 22 -15.93 11.64 3.57
CA ASP A 22 -15.51 10.62 4.52
C ASP A 22 -14.70 9.51 3.86
N ALA A 23 -14.83 9.32 2.54
CA ALA A 23 -14.13 8.26 1.82
C ALA A 23 -12.60 8.28 1.96
N PRO A 24 -11.88 9.41 1.84
CA PRO A 24 -10.44 9.44 2.10
C PRO A 24 -10.13 9.06 3.55
N ASN A 25 -10.85 9.58 4.53
CA ASN A 25 -10.60 9.27 5.94
C ASN A 25 -10.87 7.79 6.26
N VAL A 26 -11.93 7.24 5.69
CA VAL A 26 -12.31 5.83 5.81
C VAL A 26 -11.28 4.95 5.09
N ALA A 27 -10.90 5.29 3.85
CA ALA A 27 -9.89 4.57 3.10
C ALA A 27 -8.54 4.53 3.83
N LYS A 28 -8.07 5.68 4.32
CA LYS A 28 -6.88 5.81 5.17
C LYS A 28 -7.00 5.01 6.46
N ALA A 29 -8.18 5.00 7.09
CA ALA A 29 -8.44 4.22 8.28
C ALA A 29 -8.43 2.71 7.98
N THR A 30 -8.78 2.30 6.76
CA THR A 30 -8.85 0.91 6.30
C THR A 30 -7.53 0.32 5.77
N GLU A 31 -6.42 1.04 5.88
CA GLU A 31 -5.09 0.52 5.53
C GLU A 31 -4.42 -0.13 6.74
N PHE A 32 -4.21 -1.44 6.63
CA PHE A 32 -4.15 -2.27 7.81
C PHE A 32 -2.91 -3.13 7.97
N ALA A 33 -2.32 -3.54 6.87
CA ALA A 33 -0.91 -3.89 6.84
C ALA A 33 -0.26 -2.96 5.82
N ILE A 34 0.96 -2.55 6.13
CA ILE A 34 1.80 -1.87 5.17
C ILE A 34 2.49 -3.00 4.41
N PRO A 35 1.98 -3.44 3.24
CA PRO A 35 2.67 -4.49 2.48
C PRO A 35 4.06 -4.02 2.13
N VAL A 36 4.98 -4.94 1.87
CA VAL A 36 6.30 -4.56 1.38
C VAL A 36 6.22 -4.14 -0.09
N SER A 37 7.06 -3.20 -0.52
CA SER A 37 7.06 -2.71 -1.90
C SER A 37 7.36 -3.82 -2.90
N PRO A 38 6.58 -3.94 -4.00
CA PRO A 38 6.85 -4.90 -5.07
C PRO A 38 8.27 -4.77 -5.66
N ALA A 39 8.82 -3.55 -5.73
CA ALA A 39 10.21 -3.32 -6.13
C ALA A 39 11.23 -3.98 -5.18
N PHE A 40 11.01 -3.91 -3.86
CA PHE A 40 11.87 -4.57 -2.88
C PHE A 40 11.70 -6.10 -2.87
N ASP A 41 10.50 -6.59 -3.14
CA ASP A 41 10.24 -8.02 -3.38
C ASP A 41 11.03 -8.52 -4.58
N LEU A 42 11.04 -7.72 -5.65
CA LEU A 42 11.80 -8.00 -6.84
C LEU A 42 13.31 -8.02 -6.57
N LEU A 43 13.80 -7.09 -5.73
CA LEU A 43 15.20 -7.00 -5.31
C LEU A 43 15.59 -7.99 -4.19
N ALA A 44 14.63 -8.79 -3.69
CA ALA A 44 14.81 -9.80 -2.64
C ALA A 44 15.41 -9.27 -1.32
N VAL A 45 15.13 -8.00 -1.00
CA VAL A 45 15.62 -7.31 0.21
C VAL A 45 14.63 -7.32 1.37
N ASN A 46 13.58 -8.14 1.26
CA ASN A 46 12.55 -8.25 2.28
C ASN A 46 12.91 -9.31 3.32
N PRO A 47 12.55 -9.10 4.61
CA PRO A 47 12.61 -10.12 5.64
C PRO A 47 11.84 -11.37 5.21
N SER A 48 10.55 -11.25 4.94
CA SER A 48 9.73 -12.32 4.37
C SER A 48 9.98 -12.45 2.86
N GLN A 49 10.15 -13.68 2.40
CA GLN A 49 10.30 -13.98 0.96
C GLN A 49 8.97 -14.25 0.28
N ILE A 50 7.93 -14.56 1.06
CA ILE A 50 6.60 -14.89 0.55
C ILE A 50 5.64 -13.89 1.14
N LEU A 51 5.46 -12.78 0.44
CA LEU A 51 4.69 -11.66 0.94
C LEU A 51 3.20 -12.00 1.06
N ARG A 52 2.57 -11.42 2.08
CA ARG A 52 1.11 -11.37 2.16
C ARG A 52 0.60 -10.41 1.07
N PRO A 53 -0.28 -10.86 0.16
CA PRO A 53 -0.96 -9.97 -0.77
C PRO A 53 -1.77 -8.92 0.02
N ASN A 54 -1.61 -7.65 -0.32
CA ASN A 54 -2.37 -6.56 0.28
C ASN A 54 -2.24 -5.29 -0.57
N ASN A 55 -3.20 -4.38 -0.45
CA ASN A 55 -3.20 -3.10 -1.14
C ASN A 55 -2.79 -1.98 -0.18
N ILE A 56 -1.97 -1.06 -0.67
CA ILE A 56 -1.90 0.30 -0.13
C ILE A 56 -2.99 1.14 -0.80
N ARG A 57 -3.31 2.32 -0.30
CA ARG A 57 -4.20 3.30 -0.96
C ARG A 57 -3.63 4.72 -0.82
N GLU A 58 -2.37 4.82 -0.43
CA GLU A 58 -1.63 6.06 -0.21
C GLU A 58 -0.18 5.89 -0.66
N PHE A 59 0.55 7.01 -0.71
CA PHE A 59 1.99 6.99 -0.95
C PHE A 59 2.74 6.36 0.22
N LYS A 60 3.69 5.48 -0.10
CA LYS A 60 4.51 4.78 0.89
C LYS A 60 5.99 4.85 0.54
N VAL A 61 6.81 4.97 1.57
CA VAL A 61 8.27 4.83 1.48
C VAL A 61 8.76 3.71 2.39
N ASP A 62 9.53 2.79 1.82
CA ASP A 62 10.17 1.68 2.54
C ASP A 62 11.69 1.89 2.61
N TRP A 63 12.26 1.59 3.77
CA TRP A 63 13.71 1.47 3.99
C TRP A 63 14.08 0.03 4.34
N SER A 64 15.15 -0.48 3.72
CA SER A 64 15.65 -1.84 3.96
C SER A 64 17.07 -1.84 4.53
N PHE A 65 17.25 -2.48 5.69
CA PHE A 65 18.54 -2.61 6.37
C PHE A 65 19.02 -4.06 6.31
N ARG A 66 20.01 -4.31 5.44
CA ARG A 66 20.65 -5.63 5.26
C ARG A 66 22.08 -5.70 5.77
N SER A 67 22.76 -4.55 5.88
CA SER A 67 24.08 -4.44 6.51
C SER A 67 24.09 -3.30 7.53
N TRP A 68 25.10 -3.27 8.39
CA TRP A 68 25.27 -2.29 9.47
C TRP A 68 25.47 -0.84 9.00
N ARG A 69 25.45 -0.59 7.68
CA ARG A 69 25.65 0.72 7.06
C ARG A 69 24.33 1.27 6.55
N LEU A 70 24.04 2.52 6.88
CA LEU A 70 22.94 3.31 6.31
C LEU A 70 23.25 3.58 4.82
N LYS A 71 22.75 2.72 3.95
CA LYS A 71 22.81 2.89 2.48
C LYS A 71 21.43 3.27 1.95
N PRO A 72 21.34 3.98 0.81
CA PRO A 72 20.07 4.40 0.22
C PRO A 72 19.31 3.22 -0.40
N ASN A 73 18.83 2.33 0.47
CA ASN A 73 17.91 1.25 0.14
C ASN A 73 16.50 1.77 0.35
N LEU A 74 15.98 2.47 -0.65
CA LEU A 74 14.69 3.17 -0.59
C LEU A 74 13.78 2.67 -1.70
N ALA A 75 12.52 2.40 -1.36
CA ALA A 75 11.46 2.18 -2.33
C ALA A 75 10.31 3.15 -2.08
N ILE A 76 9.73 3.63 -3.18
CA ILE A 76 8.51 4.41 -3.20
C ILE A 76 7.41 3.59 -3.87
N GLN A 77 6.18 3.74 -3.40
CA GLN A 77 5.03 3.00 -3.91
C GLN A 77 3.77 3.87 -3.89
N ALA A 78 2.93 3.75 -4.93
CA ALA A 78 1.72 4.55 -5.08
C ALA A 78 0.63 3.81 -5.90
N GLN A 79 -0.64 4.15 -5.66
CA GLN A 79 -1.79 3.67 -6.45
C GLN A 79 -2.43 4.82 -7.24
N PRO A 80 -1.99 5.09 -8.47
CA PRO A 80 -2.38 6.29 -9.20
C PRO A 80 -3.89 6.36 -9.49
N ILE A 81 -4.53 5.22 -9.76
CA ILE A 81 -5.96 5.18 -10.10
C ILE A 81 -6.81 5.48 -8.87
N TRP A 82 -6.40 4.98 -7.70
CA TRP A 82 -7.01 5.35 -6.44
C TRP A 82 -6.84 6.86 -6.16
N GLU A 83 -5.62 7.37 -6.27
CA GLU A 83 -5.27 8.75 -5.97
C GLU A 83 -6.00 9.79 -6.84
N ILE A 84 -6.16 9.49 -8.13
CA ILE A 84 -6.79 10.39 -9.09
C ILE A 84 -8.32 10.37 -8.95
N PHE A 85 -8.94 9.19 -8.83
CA PHE A 85 -10.39 9.03 -8.96
C PHE A 85 -11.15 8.87 -7.65
N TYR A 86 -10.51 8.34 -6.60
CA TYR A 86 -11.20 7.90 -5.38
C TYR A 86 -10.72 8.57 -4.09
N ASN A 87 -9.53 9.18 -4.06
CA ASN A 87 -9.04 9.91 -2.89
C ASN A 87 -9.95 11.12 -2.52
N ARG A 88 -10.75 11.65 -3.45
CA ARG A 88 -11.65 12.79 -3.21
C ARG A 88 -13.14 12.47 -3.39
N ALA A 89 -13.48 11.25 -3.78
CA ALA A 89 -14.86 10.87 -4.03
C ALA A 89 -15.58 10.51 -2.73
N ASP A 90 -16.92 10.47 -2.74
CA ASP A 90 -17.70 9.88 -1.66
C ASP A 90 -17.52 8.35 -1.66
N LEU A 91 -17.61 7.74 -0.48
CA LEU A 91 -17.54 6.29 -0.29
C LEU A 91 -18.61 5.59 -1.13
N GLN A 92 -19.80 6.20 -1.23
CA GLN A 92 -20.89 5.68 -2.06
C GLN A 92 -20.52 5.62 -3.54
N ALA A 93 -19.71 6.55 -4.04
CA ALA A 93 -19.25 6.55 -5.43
C ALA A 93 -18.33 5.35 -5.71
N TYR A 94 -17.42 5.04 -4.78
CA TYR A 94 -16.60 3.83 -4.84
C TYR A 94 -17.46 2.56 -4.76
N GLN A 95 -18.42 2.51 -3.83
CA GLN A 95 -19.28 1.34 -3.62
C GLN A 95 -20.14 1.01 -4.84
N ARG A 96 -20.65 2.01 -5.56
CA ARG A 96 -21.47 1.86 -6.78
C ARG A 96 -20.68 1.56 -8.04
N THR A 97 -19.36 1.67 -7.99
CA THR A 97 -18.47 1.41 -9.13
C THR A 97 -18.49 -0.08 -9.52
N SER A 98 -18.31 -0.39 -10.81
CA SER A 98 -18.21 -1.76 -11.30
C SER A 98 -17.00 -2.50 -10.71
N SER A 99 -17.10 -3.83 -10.58
CA SER A 99 -16.02 -4.66 -10.02
C SER A 99 -14.69 -4.50 -10.77
N PHE A 100 -14.73 -4.28 -12.10
CA PHE A 100 -13.52 -4.05 -12.90
C PHE A 100 -12.78 -2.78 -12.48
N LEU A 101 -13.48 -1.66 -12.33
CA LEU A 101 -12.87 -0.40 -11.89
C LEU A 101 -12.38 -0.47 -10.44
N LYS A 102 -13.06 -1.25 -9.58
CA LYS A 102 -12.56 -1.54 -8.22
C LYS A 102 -11.26 -2.35 -8.24
N THR A 103 -11.15 -3.35 -9.13
CA THR A 103 -9.89 -4.08 -9.35
C THR A 103 -8.79 -3.14 -9.87
N LEU A 104 -9.12 -2.33 -10.87
CA LEU A 104 -8.19 -1.38 -11.47
C LEU A 104 -7.72 -0.30 -10.48
N SER A 105 -8.57 0.09 -9.52
CA SER A 105 -8.20 1.01 -8.43
C SER A 105 -7.05 0.49 -7.56
N THR A 106 -6.79 -0.82 -7.60
CA THR A 106 -5.70 -1.45 -6.84
C THR A 106 -4.46 -1.73 -7.66
N LEU A 107 -4.38 -1.12 -8.83
CA LEU A 107 -3.14 -1.04 -9.59
C LEU A 107 -2.14 -0.18 -8.82
N ASP A 108 -0.97 -0.77 -8.63
CA ASP A 108 0.02 -0.35 -7.67
C ASP A 108 1.39 -0.32 -8.33
N PHE A 109 2.05 0.82 -8.29
CA PHE A 109 3.36 1.03 -8.89
C PHE A 109 4.39 1.29 -7.81
N SER A 110 5.56 0.65 -7.93
CA SER A 110 6.70 0.87 -7.06
C SER A 110 7.99 1.02 -7.84
N ALA A 111 8.88 1.84 -7.29
CA ALA A 111 10.24 2.00 -7.75
C ALA A 111 11.17 1.92 -6.53
N GLY A 112 12.31 1.25 -6.65
CA GLY A 112 13.24 1.15 -5.53
C GLY A 112 14.68 0.96 -5.97
N THR A 113 15.60 1.40 -5.12
CA THR A 113 17.04 1.31 -5.32
C THR A 113 17.68 0.51 -4.20
N ILE A 114 18.73 -0.26 -4.52
CA ILE A 114 19.59 -0.89 -3.53
C ILE A 114 21.06 -0.70 -3.89
N GLU A 115 21.89 -0.60 -2.85
CA GLU A 115 23.35 -0.58 -2.98
C GLU A 115 23.97 -1.63 -2.07
N ASP A 116 24.82 -2.47 -2.67
CA ASP A 116 25.48 -3.57 -1.97
C ASP A 116 26.80 -3.14 -1.30
N ASP A 117 27.34 -3.99 -0.43
CA ASP A 117 28.66 -3.88 0.21
C ASP A 117 29.81 -3.88 -0.80
N SER A 118 29.62 -4.47 -1.97
CA SER A 118 30.53 -4.37 -3.12
C SER A 118 30.27 -3.18 -4.05
N GLN A 119 29.48 -2.17 -3.62
CA GLN A 119 29.10 -0.99 -4.42
C GLN A 119 28.30 -1.29 -5.70
N ASN A 120 27.74 -2.50 -5.82
CA ASN A 120 26.83 -2.83 -6.91
C ASN A 120 25.49 -2.15 -6.68
N ARG A 121 25.02 -1.37 -7.67
CA ARG A 121 23.77 -0.62 -7.60
C ARG A 121 22.71 -1.25 -8.49
N ARG A 122 21.48 -1.30 -7.98
CA ARG A 122 20.34 -1.83 -8.73
C ARG A 122 19.13 -0.95 -8.52
N VAL A 123 18.34 -0.80 -9.58
CA VAL A 123 17.03 -0.17 -9.56
C VAL A 123 16.00 -1.21 -9.97
N ALA A 124 14.85 -1.21 -9.32
CA ALA A 124 13.70 -2.01 -9.71
C ALA A 124 12.48 -1.12 -9.93
N LEU A 125 11.71 -1.44 -10.95
CA LEU A 125 10.38 -0.89 -11.21
C LEU A 125 9.40 -2.06 -11.22
N ALA A 126 8.28 -1.94 -10.52
CA ALA A 126 7.29 -3.00 -10.46
C ALA A 126 5.88 -2.45 -10.42
N ALA A 127 4.98 -3.13 -11.12
CA ALA A 127 3.54 -2.92 -11.09
C ALA A 127 2.86 -4.17 -10.52
N LYS A 128 1.82 -3.97 -9.71
CA LYS A 128 1.05 -5.03 -9.08
C LYS A 128 -0.44 -4.70 -9.20
N ILE A 129 -1.27 -5.73 -9.38
CA ILE A 129 -2.72 -5.61 -9.34
C ILE A 129 -3.30 -6.74 -8.49
N ASN A 130 -4.29 -6.41 -7.66
CA ASN A 130 -5.04 -7.39 -6.89
C ASN A 130 -6.24 -7.90 -7.72
N LEU A 131 -6.17 -9.14 -8.18
CA LEU A 131 -7.23 -9.74 -9.01
C LEU A 131 -8.41 -10.24 -8.18
N TYR A 132 -8.14 -10.68 -6.95
CA TYR A 132 -9.16 -11.20 -6.05
C TYR A 132 -8.91 -10.76 -4.61
N ARG A 133 -9.99 -10.39 -3.93
CA ARG A 133 -10.06 -10.14 -2.49
C ARG A 133 -11.37 -10.69 -1.95
N GLU A 134 -11.29 -11.44 -0.86
CA GLU A 134 -12.47 -11.98 -0.20
C GLU A 134 -13.24 -10.90 0.58
N ARG A 135 -12.50 -9.96 1.18
CA ARG A 135 -13.04 -8.91 2.04
C ARG A 135 -12.44 -7.55 1.64
N ASP A 136 -13.31 -6.61 1.29
CA ASP A 136 -12.91 -5.22 1.07
C ASP A 136 -13.63 -4.30 2.07
N PRO A 137 -12.88 -3.69 3.01
CA PRO A 137 -13.46 -2.82 4.03
C PRO A 137 -14.31 -1.68 3.46
N LEU A 138 -14.06 -1.21 2.22
CA LEU A 138 -14.81 -0.09 1.63
C LEU A 138 -16.08 -0.53 0.89
N SER A 139 -16.11 -1.78 0.43
CA SER A 139 -17.28 -2.32 -0.26
C SER A 139 -18.29 -2.91 0.72
N ASP A 140 -17.86 -3.32 1.91
CA ASP A 140 -18.71 -3.91 2.93
C ASP A 140 -19.61 -2.85 3.60
N ILE A 141 -20.79 -2.67 3.02
CA ILE A 141 -21.77 -1.63 3.40
C ILE A 141 -22.26 -1.73 4.85
N GLU A 142 -22.24 -2.94 5.43
CA GLU A 142 -22.62 -3.19 6.82
C GLU A 142 -21.69 -2.47 7.82
N LEU A 143 -20.46 -2.15 7.41
CA LEU A 143 -19.53 -1.40 8.26
C LEU A 143 -19.95 0.07 8.45
N PHE A 144 -20.72 0.62 7.51
CA PHE A 144 -21.04 2.05 7.43
C PHE A 144 -22.54 2.36 7.49
N SER A 145 -23.42 1.36 7.65
CA SER A 145 -24.86 1.62 7.83
C SER A 145 -25.17 2.48 9.08
N VAL A 146 -24.27 2.44 10.08
CA VAL A 146 -24.29 3.24 11.31
C VAL A 146 -24.07 4.75 11.04
N ASP A 147 -23.52 5.14 9.90
CA ASP A 147 -23.29 6.57 9.57
C ASP A 147 -24.58 7.36 9.33
N THR A 148 -25.68 6.69 8.96
CA THR A 148 -26.93 7.37 8.60
C THR A 148 -27.48 8.24 9.74
N THR A 149 -27.29 7.84 11.01
CA THR A 149 -27.71 8.63 12.16
C THR A 149 -26.80 9.84 12.41
N PHE A 150 -25.48 9.67 12.28
CA PHE A 150 -24.52 10.76 12.46
C PHE A 150 -24.67 11.81 11.36
N ASN A 151 -24.79 11.38 10.10
CA ASN A 151 -25.01 12.25 8.96
C ASN A 151 -26.31 13.05 9.11
N ARG A 152 -27.39 12.43 9.62
CA ARG A 152 -28.65 13.12 9.90
C ARG A 152 -28.50 14.20 10.99
N LEU A 153 -27.80 13.87 12.08
CA LEU A 153 -27.56 14.82 13.18
C LEU A 153 -26.68 15.99 12.74
N GLN A 154 -25.60 15.72 12.00
CA GLN A 154 -24.72 16.74 11.44
C GLN A 154 -25.44 17.64 10.45
N SER A 155 -26.23 17.07 9.53
CA SER A 155 -27.04 17.83 8.57
C SER A 155 -28.04 18.75 9.30
N SER A 156 -28.67 18.25 10.38
CA SER A 156 -29.58 19.06 11.20
C SER A 156 -28.87 20.21 11.90
N ARG A 157 -27.67 19.99 12.46
CA ARG A 157 -26.88 21.06 13.10
C ARG A 157 -26.39 22.10 12.10
N LEU A 158 -25.95 21.64 10.92
CA LEU A 158 -25.52 22.52 9.85
C LEU A 158 -26.67 23.39 9.33
N ALA A 159 -27.87 22.83 9.19
CA ALA A 159 -29.08 23.60 8.86
C ALA A 159 -29.39 24.67 9.92
N MET A 160 -29.34 24.31 11.21
CA MET A 160 -29.54 25.28 12.31
C MET A 160 -28.51 26.41 12.30
N MET A 161 -27.25 26.12 11.98
CA MET A 161 -26.21 27.15 11.83
C MET A 161 -26.52 28.11 10.69
N VAL A 162 -26.92 27.58 9.53
CA VAL A 162 -27.29 28.39 8.36
C VAL A 162 -28.49 29.28 8.69
N ASP A 163 -29.51 28.75 9.37
CA ASP A 163 -30.67 29.53 9.80
C ASP A 163 -30.28 30.66 10.76
N LEU A 164 -29.41 30.39 11.74
CA LEU A 164 -28.92 31.42 12.67
C LEU A 164 -28.05 32.48 11.98
N GLN A 165 -27.24 32.10 10.99
CA GLN A 165 -26.47 33.06 10.18
C GLN A 165 -27.39 33.95 9.34
N LEU A 166 -28.44 33.36 8.74
CA LEU A 166 -29.45 34.10 7.98
C LEU A 166 -30.22 35.07 8.86
N ILE A 167 -30.54 34.68 10.09
CA ILE A 167 -31.14 35.57 11.09
C ILE A 167 -30.14 36.69 11.38
N SER A 168 -28.93 36.38 11.87
CA SER A 168 -27.91 37.36 12.25
C SER A 168 -27.57 38.41 11.17
N ASN A 169 -27.70 38.07 9.89
CA ASN A 169 -27.41 38.97 8.76
C ASN A 169 -28.56 39.89 8.34
N ARG A 170 -29.72 39.85 9.02
CA ARG A 170 -30.85 40.75 8.71
C ARG A 170 -30.57 42.17 9.19
N ASN A 171 -30.91 43.16 8.35
CA ASN A 171 -30.64 44.59 8.59
C ASN A 171 -31.38 45.20 9.80
N ASN A 172 -32.42 44.55 10.35
CA ASN A 172 -33.29 45.09 11.41
C ASN A 172 -33.10 44.40 12.78
N ILE A 173 -31.94 43.81 13.04
CA ILE A 173 -31.68 43.08 14.30
C ILE A 173 -31.03 43.97 15.35
N SER A 174 -31.48 43.85 16.59
CA SER A 174 -30.87 44.55 17.72
C SER A 174 -29.51 43.95 18.08
N MET A 175 -28.59 44.76 18.60
CA MET A 175 -27.25 44.30 19.03
C MET A 175 -27.32 43.14 20.04
N ARG A 176 -28.33 43.13 20.91
CA ARG A 176 -28.54 42.09 21.92
C ARG A 176 -28.96 40.75 21.29
N GLU A 177 -29.81 40.78 20.28
CA GLU A 177 -30.23 39.60 19.53
C GLU A 177 -29.08 39.05 18.69
N LYS A 178 -28.25 39.93 18.12
CA LYS A 178 -27.03 39.52 17.40
C LYS A 178 -26.06 38.76 18.31
N LEU A 179 -25.79 39.29 19.50
CA LEU A 179 -24.93 38.63 20.50
C LEU A 179 -25.48 37.26 20.92
N ARG A 180 -26.81 37.14 21.06
CA ARG A 180 -27.47 35.86 21.36
C ARG A 180 -27.32 34.85 20.23
N CYS A 181 -27.45 35.30 18.97
CA CYS A 181 -27.23 34.44 17.79
C CYS A 181 -25.78 33.96 17.71
N GLU A 182 -24.80 34.83 17.98
CA GLU A 182 -23.38 34.47 18.01
C GLU A 182 -23.09 33.41 19.08
N GLN A 183 -23.58 33.59 20.31
CA GLN A 183 -23.44 32.59 21.39
C GLN A 183 -24.07 31.23 21.02
N GLN A 184 -25.25 31.25 20.39
CA GLN A 184 -25.91 30.03 19.92
C GLN A 184 -25.12 29.36 18.80
N LEU A 185 -24.58 30.15 17.87
CA LEU A 185 -23.76 29.65 16.76
C LEU A 185 -22.49 28.97 17.27
N ASP A 186 -21.81 29.57 18.26
CA ASP A 186 -20.64 28.96 18.89
C ASP A 186 -20.98 27.64 19.58
N SER A 187 -22.11 27.58 20.29
CA SER A 187 -22.55 26.34 20.95
C SER A 187 -22.85 25.22 19.95
N ILE A 188 -23.52 25.54 18.84
CA ILE A 188 -23.85 24.58 17.78
C ILE A 188 -22.58 24.15 17.03
N GLN A 189 -21.64 25.06 16.81
CA GLN A 189 -20.34 24.73 16.22
C GLN A 189 -19.56 23.75 17.09
N GLN A 190 -19.56 23.93 18.42
CA GLN A 190 -18.95 22.98 19.34
C GLN A 190 -19.64 21.62 19.32
N GLU A 191 -20.97 21.58 19.31
CA GLU A 191 -21.74 20.33 19.15
C GLU A 191 -21.40 19.63 17.83
N TYR A 192 -21.34 20.36 16.72
CA TYR A 192 -20.96 19.84 15.41
C TYR A 192 -19.56 19.22 15.43
N ASN A 193 -18.58 19.94 15.97
CA ASN A 193 -17.20 19.45 16.07
C ASN A 193 -17.10 18.20 16.96
N ASN A 194 -17.86 18.14 18.05
CA ASN A 194 -17.92 16.97 18.92
C ASN A 194 -18.56 15.76 18.22
N LEU A 195 -19.65 15.97 17.46
CA LEU A 195 -20.29 14.93 16.68
C LEU A 195 -19.36 14.38 15.59
N ASP A 196 -18.66 15.26 14.88
CA ASP A 196 -17.65 14.88 13.88
C ASP A 196 -16.52 14.03 14.50
N LYS A 197 -16.02 14.43 15.68
CA LYS A 197 -15.02 13.63 16.40
C LYS A 197 -15.55 12.25 16.80
N LEU A 198 -16.75 12.19 17.38
CA LEU A 198 -17.37 10.93 17.81
C LEU A 198 -17.62 9.99 16.63
N GLN A 199 -18.07 10.53 15.49
CA GLN A 199 -18.24 9.76 14.26
C GLN A 199 -16.91 9.16 13.79
N LYS A 200 -15.85 9.97 13.71
CA LYS A 200 -14.50 9.51 13.33
C LYS A 200 -13.98 8.42 14.25
N ASP A 201 -14.15 8.58 15.56
CA ASP A 201 -13.74 7.58 16.55
C ASP A 201 -14.55 6.28 16.41
N ASN A 202 -15.86 6.38 16.15
CA ASN A 202 -16.72 5.22 15.94
C ASN A 202 -16.35 4.45 14.66
N ILE A 203 -16.23 5.15 13.53
CA ILE A 203 -15.78 4.57 12.24
C ILE A 203 -14.46 3.84 12.46
N GLN A 204 -13.50 4.48 13.13
CA GLN A 204 -12.20 3.89 13.40
C GLN A 204 -12.27 2.63 14.26
N ASN A 205 -13.14 2.60 15.27
CA ASN A 205 -13.34 1.43 16.12
C ASN A 205 -13.98 0.27 15.35
N LEU A 206 -14.95 0.56 14.48
CA LEU A 206 -15.58 -0.43 13.59
C LEU A 206 -14.56 -1.02 12.63
N VAL A 207 -13.79 -0.16 11.98
CA VAL A 207 -12.66 -0.48 11.08
C VAL A 207 -11.63 -1.39 11.78
N VAL A 208 -11.20 -1.05 13.00
CA VAL A 208 -10.27 -1.88 13.80
C VAL A 208 -10.89 -3.24 14.19
N ARG A 209 -12.19 -3.29 14.49
CA ARG A 209 -12.88 -4.54 14.85
C ARG A 209 -13.02 -5.46 13.64
N TYR A 210 -13.51 -4.93 12.53
CA TYR A 210 -13.64 -5.64 11.26
C TYR A 210 -12.32 -6.30 10.88
N LEU A 211 -11.24 -5.54 11.06
CA LEU A 211 -9.91 -6.02 10.82
C LEU A 211 -9.47 -7.23 11.62
N ARG A 212 -9.65 -7.17 12.94
CA ARG A 212 -9.20 -8.24 13.83
C ARG A 212 -9.83 -9.57 13.44
N SER A 213 -11.03 -9.51 12.85
CA SER A 213 -11.76 -10.66 12.35
C SER A 213 -11.33 -11.10 10.95
N ASN A 214 -10.92 -10.18 10.07
CA ASN A 214 -10.72 -10.43 8.64
C ASN A 214 -9.27 -10.21 8.15
N TRP A 215 -8.28 -10.10 9.04
CA TRP A 215 -6.90 -9.77 8.65
C TRP A 215 -6.22 -10.83 7.78
N ASN A 216 -6.70 -12.07 7.88
CA ASN A 216 -6.27 -13.21 7.12
C ASN A 216 -7.20 -13.50 5.93
N ALA A 217 -8.01 -12.52 5.48
CA ALA A 217 -8.86 -12.67 4.32
C ALA A 217 -8.05 -13.10 3.08
N SER A 218 -8.70 -13.88 2.21
CA SER A 218 -8.05 -14.46 1.04
C SER A 218 -7.82 -13.42 -0.05
N HIS A 219 -6.65 -13.46 -0.69
CA HIS A 219 -6.25 -12.50 -1.72
C HIS A 219 -5.41 -13.16 -2.81
N VAL A 220 -5.52 -12.66 -4.04
CA VAL A 220 -4.65 -13.02 -5.16
C VAL A 220 -4.13 -11.75 -5.84
N ASP A 221 -2.80 -11.61 -5.83
CA ASP A 221 -2.09 -10.53 -6.50
C ASP A 221 -1.28 -11.08 -7.68
N VAL A 222 -1.26 -10.32 -8.76
CA VAL A 222 -0.36 -10.54 -9.90
C VAL A 222 0.53 -9.33 -10.04
N ALA A 223 1.81 -9.56 -10.25
CA ALA A 223 2.80 -8.52 -10.35
C ALA A 223 3.80 -8.78 -11.48
N PHE A 224 4.34 -7.67 -11.96
CA PHE A 224 5.29 -7.59 -13.04
C PHE A 224 6.35 -6.54 -12.70
N GLY A 225 7.60 -6.76 -13.06
CA GLY A 225 8.61 -5.72 -12.87
C GLY A 225 9.89 -5.95 -13.66
N LYS A 226 10.70 -4.90 -13.70
CA LYS A 226 12.03 -4.89 -14.30
C LYS A 226 13.10 -4.52 -13.27
N ILE A 227 14.23 -5.19 -13.36
CA ILE A 227 15.45 -4.92 -12.59
C ILE A 227 16.50 -4.41 -13.56
N PHE A 228 17.19 -3.34 -13.16
CA PHE A 228 18.34 -2.78 -13.85
C PHE A 228 19.53 -2.80 -12.90
N ALA A 229 20.60 -3.50 -13.28
CA ALA A 229 21.88 -3.43 -12.60
C ALA A 229 22.75 -2.40 -13.32
N TYR A 230 23.35 -1.49 -12.57
CA TYR A 230 24.16 -0.42 -13.14
C TYR A 230 25.39 -0.12 -12.31
N ALA A 231 26.38 0.46 -12.96
CA ALA A 231 27.52 1.09 -12.32
C ALA A 231 27.58 2.57 -12.67
N ASN A 232 28.08 3.35 -11.73
CA ASN A 232 28.33 4.78 -11.91
C ASN A 232 29.80 5.02 -11.56
N PRO A 233 30.73 4.81 -12.52
CA PRO A 233 32.16 5.04 -12.30
C PRO A 233 32.51 6.54 -12.24
N GLN A 234 31.68 7.41 -12.83
CA GLN A 234 31.77 8.88 -12.75
C GLN A 234 30.37 9.47 -12.60
N ILE A 235 30.27 10.65 -11.95
CA ILE A 235 29.00 11.34 -11.63
C ILE A 235 28.03 11.42 -12.82
N ASP A 236 28.54 11.68 -14.03
CA ASP A 236 27.76 11.82 -15.27
C ASP A 236 27.70 10.55 -16.14
N SER A 237 28.17 9.41 -15.64
CA SER A 237 28.17 8.13 -16.37
C SER A 237 27.25 7.11 -15.69
N LEU A 238 26.32 6.56 -16.47
CA LEU A 238 25.47 5.45 -16.07
C LEU A 238 25.71 4.28 -17.03
N GLU A 239 26.44 3.26 -16.57
CA GLU A 239 26.65 2.04 -17.34
C GLU A 239 25.67 0.97 -16.89
N LEU A 240 24.74 0.59 -17.77
CA LEU A 240 23.86 -0.55 -17.53
C LEU A 240 24.65 -1.86 -17.69
N ARG A 241 24.79 -2.60 -16.58
CA ARG A 241 25.46 -3.91 -16.54
C ARG A 241 24.52 -5.05 -16.89
N GLY A 242 23.23 -4.95 -16.55
CA GLY A 242 22.26 -6.00 -16.83
C GLY A 242 20.82 -5.57 -16.63
N GLN A 243 19.91 -6.32 -17.26
CA GLN A 243 18.47 -6.13 -17.15
C GLN A 243 17.74 -7.47 -17.00
N ALA A 244 16.70 -7.50 -16.19
CA ALA A 244 15.86 -8.66 -16.00
C ALA A 244 14.40 -8.27 -15.83
N THR A 245 13.51 -9.07 -16.38
CA THR A 245 12.06 -8.93 -16.25
C THR A 245 11.54 -10.05 -15.36
N ALA A 246 10.60 -9.75 -14.47
CA ALA A 246 10.00 -10.72 -13.59
C ALA A 246 8.48 -10.64 -13.60
N PHE A 247 7.88 -11.81 -13.40
CA PHE A 247 6.46 -12.01 -13.24
C PHE A 247 6.24 -12.85 -11.99
N TRP A 248 5.26 -12.49 -11.16
CA TRP A 248 4.93 -13.31 -10.01
C TRP A 248 3.45 -13.22 -9.65
N VAL A 249 2.99 -14.32 -9.06
CA VAL A 249 1.64 -14.47 -8.54
C VAL A 249 1.75 -14.83 -7.07
N SER A 250 1.02 -14.10 -6.24
CA SER A 250 0.96 -14.33 -4.80
C SER A 250 -0.48 -14.57 -4.40
N ALA A 251 -0.73 -15.69 -3.74
CA ALA A 251 -2.07 -16.06 -3.27
C ALA A 251 -2.04 -16.26 -1.76
N SER A 252 -3.15 -16.00 -1.09
CA SER A 252 -3.28 -16.21 0.35
C SER A 252 -4.66 -16.70 0.74
N LYS A 253 -4.71 -17.50 1.79
CA LYS A 253 -5.96 -18.04 2.36
C LYS A 253 -5.87 -18.09 3.88
N GLY A 254 -6.86 -17.49 4.53
CA GLY A 254 -7.01 -17.53 5.97
C GLY A 254 -7.57 -18.87 6.46
N LEU A 255 -7.06 -19.34 7.59
CA LEU A 255 -7.63 -20.44 8.36
C LEU A 255 -7.98 -19.93 9.77
N GLY A 256 -9.27 -19.98 10.12
CA GLY A 256 -9.77 -19.43 11.38
C GLY A 256 -9.50 -17.92 11.51
N ARG A 257 -9.12 -17.45 12.71
CA ARG A 257 -8.88 -16.02 13.00
C ARG A 257 -7.41 -15.64 13.18
N LYS A 258 -6.49 -16.61 13.16
CA LYS A 258 -5.09 -16.39 13.55
C LYS A 258 -4.08 -16.95 12.56
N VAL A 259 -4.51 -17.73 11.57
CA VAL A 259 -3.61 -18.38 10.62
C VAL A 259 -3.87 -17.84 9.23
N LEU A 260 -2.78 -17.60 8.50
CA LEU A 260 -2.79 -17.24 7.09
C LEU A 260 -1.73 -18.06 6.37
N ILE A 261 -2.14 -18.74 5.31
CA ILE A 261 -1.23 -19.45 4.41
C ILE A 261 -1.06 -18.60 3.15
N THR A 262 0.17 -18.47 2.68
CA THR A 262 0.52 -17.71 1.49
C THR A 262 1.31 -18.59 0.52
N GLY A 263 1.02 -18.49 -0.77
CA GLY A 263 1.78 -19.15 -1.83
C GLY A 263 2.38 -18.11 -2.76
N LEU A 264 3.59 -18.37 -3.23
CA LEU A 264 4.29 -17.53 -4.21
C LEU A 264 4.75 -18.40 -5.38
N PHE A 265 4.52 -17.88 -6.58
CA PHE A 265 5.14 -18.35 -7.81
C PHE A 265 5.80 -17.16 -8.50
N LYS A 266 7.09 -17.25 -8.81
CA LYS A 266 7.88 -16.16 -9.39
C LYS A 266 8.78 -16.68 -10.50
N TYR A 267 8.80 -15.97 -11.61
CA TYR A 267 9.64 -16.25 -12.76
C TYR A 267 10.41 -14.99 -13.14
N ILE A 268 11.72 -15.10 -13.26
CA ILE A 268 12.64 -14.01 -13.60
C ILE A 268 13.38 -14.41 -14.88
N MET A 269 13.35 -13.54 -15.87
CA MET A 269 14.04 -13.68 -17.15
C MET A 269 15.14 -12.63 -17.23
N GLN A 270 16.37 -13.06 -17.45
CA GLN A 270 17.46 -12.14 -17.74
C GLN A 270 17.50 -11.84 -19.24
N GLU A 271 17.57 -10.55 -19.57
CA GLU A 271 17.68 -10.07 -20.93
C GLU A 271 19.16 -9.86 -21.29
N LYS A 272 19.53 -10.18 -22.54
CA LYS A 272 20.89 -9.91 -23.05
C LYS A 272 21.13 -8.41 -23.19
N ARG A 273 22.38 -7.97 -22.95
CA ARG A 273 22.81 -6.57 -23.08
C ARG A 273 22.64 -6.13 -24.55
N GLY A 274 21.87 -5.07 -24.78
CA GLY A 274 21.71 -4.43 -26.10
C GLY A 274 20.50 -4.85 -26.92
N ASP A 275 19.70 -5.82 -26.47
CA ASP A 275 18.46 -6.23 -27.13
C ASP A 275 17.24 -5.80 -26.29
N LEU A 276 16.36 -4.98 -26.86
CA LEU A 276 15.05 -4.63 -26.28
C LEU A 276 13.98 -5.70 -26.58
N ASN A 277 14.34 -6.74 -27.33
CA ASN A 277 13.44 -7.82 -27.73
C ASN A 277 13.45 -8.93 -26.67
N PHE A 278 12.28 -9.17 -26.07
CA PHE A 278 11.99 -10.21 -25.06
C PHE A 278 12.30 -11.66 -25.49
N THR A 279 12.72 -11.88 -26.74
CA THR A 279 12.86 -13.20 -27.37
C THR A 279 14.19 -13.89 -27.08
N ASN A 280 15.23 -13.18 -26.64
CA ASN A 280 16.57 -13.73 -26.42
C ASN A 280 17.00 -13.62 -24.95
N ALA A 281 16.36 -14.38 -24.05
CA ALA A 281 16.76 -14.46 -22.65
C ALA A 281 18.11 -15.18 -22.47
N SER A 282 19.05 -14.61 -21.70
CA SER A 282 20.35 -15.24 -21.39
C SER A 282 20.27 -16.24 -20.24
N GLY A 283 19.24 -16.13 -19.40
CA GLY A 283 19.03 -17.02 -18.26
C GLY A 283 17.66 -16.80 -17.64
N ASN A 284 17.20 -17.77 -16.88
CA ASN A 284 15.95 -17.67 -16.13
C ASN A 284 16.11 -18.23 -14.71
N ILE A 285 15.27 -17.72 -13.81
CA ILE A 285 15.11 -18.22 -12.46
C ILE A 285 13.62 -18.46 -12.24
N PHE A 286 13.33 -19.68 -11.84
CA PHE A 286 12.04 -20.10 -11.37
C PHE A 286 12.07 -20.14 -9.84
N SER A 287 11.01 -19.69 -9.18
CA SER A 287 10.86 -19.78 -7.73
C SER A 287 9.44 -20.09 -7.33
N MET A 288 9.28 -21.01 -6.39
CA MET A 288 8.00 -21.35 -5.78
C MET A 288 8.16 -21.41 -4.26
N GLY A 289 7.12 -21.06 -3.52
CA GLY A 289 7.20 -21.14 -2.07
C GLY A 289 5.86 -21.13 -1.36
N LEU A 290 5.90 -21.59 -0.10
CA LEU A 290 4.79 -21.54 0.84
C LEU A 290 5.20 -20.80 2.11
N GLY A 291 4.35 -19.87 2.54
CA GLY A 291 4.50 -19.09 3.76
C GLY A 291 3.37 -19.40 4.72
N PHE A 292 3.72 -19.50 6.00
CA PHE A 292 2.80 -19.66 7.10
C PHE A 292 2.92 -18.45 8.01
N ARG A 293 1.79 -17.82 8.33
CA ARG A 293 1.72 -16.69 9.26
C ARG A 293 0.76 -16.96 10.38
N TYR A 294 1.18 -16.61 11.60
CA TYR A 294 0.36 -16.70 12.81
C TYR A 294 0.35 -15.38 13.58
N GLY A 295 -0.83 -14.90 13.95
CA GLY A 295 -0.96 -13.78 14.87
C GLY A 295 -2.17 -12.89 14.63
N SER A 296 -1.91 -11.59 14.53
CA SER A 296 -2.92 -10.52 14.47
C SER A 296 -2.44 -9.39 13.56
N PRO A 297 -3.31 -8.41 13.22
CA PRO A 297 -2.89 -7.22 12.46
C PRO A 297 -1.75 -6.42 13.09
N LYS A 298 -1.60 -6.44 14.42
CA LYS A 298 -0.61 -5.63 15.14
C LYS A 298 0.74 -6.33 15.25
N PHE A 299 0.70 -7.64 15.47
CA PHE A 299 1.87 -8.49 15.62
C PHE A 299 1.57 -9.83 14.97
N ASN A 300 2.43 -10.24 14.05
CA ASN A 300 2.38 -11.56 13.45
C ASN A 300 3.79 -12.12 13.25
N PHE A 301 3.87 -13.44 13.25
CA PHE A 301 5.09 -14.18 13.00
C PHE A 301 4.92 -14.98 11.73
N PHE A 302 6.00 -15.14 10.98
CA PHE A 302 5.97 -15.85 9.72
C PHE A 302 7.10 -16.87 9.62
N THR A 303 6.84 -17.91 8.84
CA THR A 303 7.81 -18.90 8.39
C THR A 303 7.58 -19.17 6.92
N ASP A 304 8.58 -18.90 6.10
CA ASP A 304 8.52 -19.02 4.65
C ASP A 304 9.49 -20.10 4.17
N PHE A 305 9.02 -20.93 3.24
CA PHE A 305 9.80 -21.94 2.55
C PHE A 305 9.81 -21.62 1.06
N LEU A 306 10.98 -21.29 0.51
CA LEU A 306 11.17 -20.95 -0.89
C LEU A 306 12.13 -21.94 -1.54
N TYR A 307 11.75 -22.42 -2.72
CA TYR A 307 12.60 -23.19 -3.62
C TYR A 307 12.88 -22.34 -4.86
N SER A 308 14.15 -22.18 -5.21
CA SER A 308 14.59 -21.45 -6.40
C SER A 308 15.51 -22.29 -7.27
N GLN A 309 15.23 -22.35 -8.56
CA GLN A 309 16.03 -23.06 -9.56
C GLN A 309 16.29 -22.15 -10.75
N GLY A 310 17.49 -22.17 -11.30
CA GLY A 310 17.83 -21.36 -12.47
C GLY A 310 19.09 -21.85 -13.17
N ASN A 311 19.36 -21.31 -14.35
CA ASN A 311 20.51 -21.70 -15.18
C ASN A 311 21.75 -20.87 -14.84
N ALA A 312 22.91 -21.52 -14.68
CA ALA A 312 24.18 -20.99 -14.13
C ALA A 312 24.72 -19.69 -14.77
N GLN A 313 24.17 -19.25 -15.90
CA GLN A 313 24.54 -18.01 -16.60
C GLN A 313 23.65 -16.80 -16.23
N PHE A 314 23.09 -16.73 -15.01
CA PHE A 314 22.41 -15.51 -14.57
C PHE A 314 23.44 -14.40 -14.27
N VAL A 315 23.94 -13.74 -15.32
CA VAL A 315 24.92 -12.64 -15.32
C VAL A 315 24.30 -11.33 -14.81
N MET A 316 23.65 -11.36 -13.65
CA MET A 316 23.50 -10.18 -12.78
C MET A 316 24.53 -10.22 -11.63
N ALA A 317 25.41 -11.22 -11.71
CA ALA A 317 26.37 -11.66 -10.73
C ALA A 317 27.78 -11.24 -11.16
N ASP A 318 28.14 -9.99 -10.92
CA ASP A 318 29.48 -9.78 -10.37
C ASP A 318 29.49 -10.42 -8.97
N PRO A 319 30.57 -11.10 -8.55
CA PRO A 319 30.60 -11.88 -7.32
C PRO A 319 30.36 -10.97 -6.11
N GLY A 320 29.17 -11.07 -5.54
CA GLY A 320 28.74 -10.27 -4.40
C GLY A 320 27.28 -10.49 -4.02
N LEU A 321 26.37 -10.64 -5.00
CA LEU A 321 24.94 -10.73 -4.66
C LEU A 321 24.05 -11.41 -5.72
N ASN A 322 23.80 -12.70 -5.59
CA ASN A 322 22.75 -13.37 -6.36
C ASN A 322 21.37 -12.98 -5.79
N LEU A 323 20.52 -12.36 -6.63
CA LEU A 323 19.13 -11.96 -6.34
C LEU A 323 18.23 -13.10 -5.84
N THR A 324 18.66 -14.33 -6.07
CA THR A 324 18.29 -15.57 -5.41
C THR A 324 19.48 -16.47 -5.72
N GLN A 325 20.11 -17.10 -4.74
CA GLN A 325 21.16 -18.05 -5.07
C GLN A 325 20.52 -19.16 -5.93
N LEU A 326 21.14 -19.43 -7.08
CA LEU A 326 20.71 -20.51 -7.95
C LEU A 326 20.73 -21.83 -7.15
N SER A 327 19.69 -22.63 -7.37
CA SER A 327 19.55 -23.99 -6.87
C SER A 327 19.66 -24.11 -5.34
N ALA A 328 18.76 -23.42 -4.65
CA ALA A 328 18.75 -23.35 -3.20
C ALA A 328 17.34 -23.49 -2.60
N TYR A 329 17.29 -24.17 -1.46
CA TYR A 329 16.16 -24.07 -0.53
C TYR A 329 16.45 -22.92 0.43
N SER A 330 15.45 -22.07 0.65
CA SER A 330 15.55 -20.95 1.59
C SER A 330 14.44 -21.08 2.62
N ILE A 331 14.81 -21.06 3.89
CA ILE A 331 13.86 -21.04 5.00
C ILE A 331 14.05 -19.70 5.71
N THR A 332 12.97 -18.95 5.83
CA THR A 332 12.96 -17.66 6.50
C THR A 332 12.00 -17.71 7.67
N TYR A 333 12.43 -17.20 8.82
CA TYR A 333 11.59 -17.04 10.00
C TYR A 333 11.71 -15.61 10.54
N GLY A 334 10.60 -15.04 11.00
CA GLY A 334 10.58 -13.65 11.41
C GLY A 334 9.23 -13.19 11.94
N GLY A 335 9.07 -11.87 12.03
CA GLY A 335 7.82 -11.25 12.45
C GLY A 335 7.68 -9.82 11.97
N ASP A 336 6.42 -9.39 11.97
CA ASP A 336 6.02 -8.03 11.66
C ASP A 336 5.39 -7.40 12.91
N TRP A 337 5.91 -6.24 13.29
CA TRP A 337 5.40 -5.43 14.38
C TRP A 337 4.96 -4.06 13.87
N ARG A 338 3.65 -3.80 13.96
CA ARG A 338 3.09 -2.47 13.72
C ARG A 338 3.28 -1.59 14.96
N LEU A 339 4.26 -0.68 14.90
CA LEU A 339 4.58 0.28 15.96
C LEU A 339 3.51 1.37 16.06
N SER A 340 3.06 1.88 14.92
CA SER A 340 2.02 2.91 14.82
C SER A 340 1.13 2.68 13.59
N ARG A 341 0.19 3.58 13.30
CA ARG A 341 -0.62 3.49 12.08
C ARG A 341 0.24 3.61 10.82
N ASN A 342 1.30 4.39 10.87
CA ASN A 342 2.08 4.73 9.70
C ASN A 342 3.39 3.96 9.66
N VAL A 343 3.84 3.36 10.78
CA VAL A 343 5.16 2.72 10.88
C VAL A 343 5.03 1.24 11.20
N MET A 344 5.68 0.41 10.39
CA MET A 344 5.82 -1.02 10.60
C MET A 344 7.29 -1.42 10.58
N LEU A 345 7.67 -2.23 11.56
CA LEU A 345 8.97 -2.89 11.64
C LEU A 345 8.80 -4.36 11.27
N SER A 346 9.48 -4.80 10.23
CA SER A 346 9.58 -6.22 9.85
C SER A 346 10.99 -6.69 10.10
N TYR A 347 11.14 -7.87 10.70
CA TYR A 347 12.44 -8.47 10.97
C TYR A 347 12.39 -9.96 10.65
N GLY A 348 13.51 -10.51 10.23
CA GLY A 348 13.61 -11.93 9.92
C GLY A 348 15.03 -12.38 9.70
N VAL A 349 15.20 -13.69 9.77
CA VAL A 349 16.45 -14.38 9.51
C VAL A 349 16.19 -15.40 8.43
N ARG A 350 16.97 -15.29 7.35
CA ARG A 350 16.94 -16.21 6.22
C ARG A 350 18.09 -17.19 6.33
N THR A 351 17.80 -18.46 6.12
CA THR A 351 18.78 -19.55 6.06
C THR A 351 18.73 -20.18 4.68
N ASP A 352 19.84 -20.14 3.97
CA ASP A 352 19.96 -20.68 2.62
C ASP A 352 20.70 -22.02 2.66
N TYR A 353 20.17 -23.00 1.94
CA TYR A 353 20.68 -24.35 1.81
C TYR A 353 20.94 -24.69 0.35
N THR A 354 21.93 -25.54 0.08
CA THR A 354 22.17 -26.09 -1.26
C THR A 354 21.11 -27.13 -1.65
N GLU A 355 21.12 -27.60 -2.90
CA GLU A 355 20.27 -28.73 -3.35
C GLU A 355 20.45 -29.99 -2.49
N LYS A 356 21.65 -30.17 -1.91
CA LYS A 356 21.98 -31.29 -1.01
C LYS A 356 21.60 -31.01 0.45
N LEU A 357 20.81 -29.97 0.71
CA LEU A 357 20.39 -29.50 2.04
C LEU A 357 21.58 -29.11 2.96
N GLN A 358 22.73 -28.76 2.38
CA GLN A 358 23.85 -28.27 3.17
C GLN A 358 23.65 -26.78 3.47
N PHE A 359 23.79 -26.42 4.74
CA PHE A 359 23.74 -25.02 5.17
C PHE A 359 24.81 -24.20 4.45
N LYS A 360 24.43 -23.05 3.91
CA LYS A 360 25.32 -22.18 3.14
C LYS A 360 25.48 -20.81 3.76
N ASN A 361 24.38 -20.16 4.14
CA ASN A 361 24.45 -18.81 4.69
C ASN A 361 23.26 -18.49 5.61
N ILE A 362 23.49 -17.51 6.48
CA ILE A 362 22.48 -16.89 7.34
C ILE A 362 22.46 -15.39 7.06
N ILE A 363 21.29 -14.85 6.78
CA ILE A 363 21.11 -13.45 6.37
C ILE A 363 20.04 -12.82 7.26
N PRO A 364 20.42 -12.01 8.26
CA PRO A 364 19.46 -11.19 8.99
C PRO A 364 18.99 -10.04 8.10
N VAL A 365 17.70 -9.72 8.15
CA VAL A 365 17.09 -8.62 7.40
C VAL A 365 16.08 -7.90 8.27
N ALA A 366 16.14 -6.57 8.28
CA ALA A 366 15.15 -5.73 8.95
C ALA A 366 14.69 -4.59 8.03
N ASN A 367 13.39 -4.36 7.97
CA ASN A 367 12.79 -3.32 7.16
C ASN A 367 11.92 -2.40 8.02
N LEU A 368 11.99 -1.11 7.72
CA LEU A 368 11.10 -0.10 8.27
C LEU A 368 10.26 0.47 7.14
N ALA A 369 8.95 0.30 7.23
CA ALA A 369 8.00 0.83 6.26
C ALA A 369 7.26 2.03 6.88
N CYS A 370 7.19 3.15 6.15
CA CYS A 370 6.46 4.34 6.57
C CYS A 370 5.43 4.78 5.51
N MET A 371 4.17 4.95 5.93
CA MET A 371 3.14 5.60 5.13
C MET A 371 3.28 7.12 5.24
N MET A 372 3.29 7.82 4.12
CA MET A 372 3.25 9.29 4.11
C MET A 372 1.80 9.73 4.08
N ARG A 373 1.33 10.33 5.19
CA ARG A 373 -0.07 10.72 5.40
C ARG A 373 -0.23 12.22 5.57
#